data_AF-A0A535QU45-F1
#
_entry.id   AF-A0A535QU45-F1
#
_cell.length_a   1.000
_cell.length_b   1.000
_cell.length_c   1.000
_cell.angle_alpha   90.00
_cell.angle_beta   90.00
_cell.angle_gamma   90.00
#
_symmetry.space_group_name_H-M   'P 1'
#
loop_
_entity.id
_entity.type
_entity.pdbx_description
1 polymer ?
#
loop_
_entity_poly.entity_id
_entity_poly.type
_entity_poly.pdbx_seq_one_letter_code
_entity_poly.pdbx_strand_id
1 'polypeptide(L)'
;MPGMSWHNSSRAWCPCLIRLPDGSMRPGEQPAVVTADVWTRVQAIRQRQRFIPGAAPRPRYRHSPHPLVGVLHCSCGATMRGRRTVWRHRERRWYVCSNQARYHSCEQKPVRAQELEDAFAAWLET
;
A
#
# COMPACT_ATOMS: atom_id res chain seq x y z
N MET A 1 20.73 39.04 -42.92
CA MET A 1 19.56 38.37 -42.34
C MET A 1 20.00 37.61 -41.09
N PRO A 2 19.97 38.18 -39.87
CA PRO A 2 20.16 37.41 -38.66
C PRO A 2 18.78 37.10 -38.04
N GLY A 3 18.44 35.83 -37.96
CA GLY A 3 17.15 35.37 -37.43
C GLY A 3 17.33 34.08 -36.62
N MET A 4 18.10 34.15 -35.54
CA MET A 4 18.08 33.15 -34.48
C MET A 4 17.60 33.83 -33.21
N SER A 5 16.35 33.56 -32.82
CA SER A 5 15.83 33.89 -31.49
C SER A 5 15.16 32.64 -30.92
N TRP A 6 15.96 31.82 -30.26
CA TRP A 6 15.47 30.76 -29.38
C TRP A 6 15.17 31.37 -28.02
N HIS A 7 13.96 31.90 -27.84
CA HIS A 7 13.45 32.30 -26.52
C HIS A 7 12.09 31.63 -26.31
N ASN A 8 12.07 30.60 -25.46
CA ASN A 8 11.11 30.56 -24.36
C ASN A 8 11.56 29.57 -23.28
N SER A 9 12.31 30.10 -22.32
CA SER A 9 12.51 29.52 -21.00
C SER A 9 11.17 29.55 -20.25
N SER A 10 10.50 28.40 -20.10
CA SER A 10 9.58 28.05 -18.98
C SER A 10 8.56 26.99 -19.41
N ARG A 11 8.84 25.71 -19.12
CA ARG A 11 7.82 24.68 -18.87
C ARG A 11 8.51 23.49 -18.22
N ALA A 12 8.23 23.30 -16.94
CA ALA A 12 8.82 22.29 -16.08
C ALA A 12 8.72 20.91 -16.71
N TRP A 13 9.91 20.37 -16.96
CA TRP A 13 10.20 19.08 -17.55
C TRP A 13 9.81 17.94 -16.60
N CYS A 14 9.04 16.97 -17.09
CA CYS A 14 9.14 15.58 -16.64
C CYS A 14 9.23 14.74 -17.91
N PRO A 15 10.42 14.22 -18.28
CA PRO A 15 10.55 13.46 -19.51
C PRO A 15 9.88 12.10 -19.27
N CYS A 16 8.88 11.78 -20.09
CA CYS A 16 8.46 10.39 -20.27
C CYS A 16 9.65 9.66 -20.88
N LEU A 17 10.55 9.16 -20.04
CA LEU A 17 11.79 8.54 -20.51
C LEU A 17 11.46 7.15 -21.05
N ILE A 18 11.75 6.94 -22.32
CA ILE A 18 11.66 5.64 -22.97
C ILE A 18 12.97 4.92 -22.68
N ARG A 19 12.86 3.73 -22.07
CA ARG A 19 14.00 2.85 -21.85
C ARG A 19 14.33 2.11 -23.14
N LEU A 20 15.54 2.30 -23.65
CA LEU A 20 16.07 1.60 -24.81
C LEU A 20 16.63 0.22 -24.41
N PRO A 21 16.80 -0.72 -25.37
CA PRO A 21 17.32 -2.06 -25.10
C PRO A 21 18.73 -2.08 -24.48
N ASP A 22 19.53 -1.06 -24.74
CA ASP A 22 20.87 -0.84 -24.16
C ASP A 22 20.83 -0.31 -22.72
N GLY A 23 19.64 -0.07 -22.17
CA GLY A 23 19.44 0.44 -20.81
C GLY A 23 19.49 1.97 -20.70
N SER A 24 19.77 2.69 -21.79
CA SER A 24 19.74 4.16 -21.82
C SER A 24 18.29 4.68 -21.83
N MET A 25 18.12 5.93 -21.39
CA MET A 25 16.82 6.59 -21.24
C MET A 25 16.75 7.80 -22.18
N ARG A 26 15.77 7.83 -23.09
CA ARG A 26 15.54 8.97 -24.02
C ARG A 26 14.26 9.72 -23.69
N PRO A 27 14.20 11.05 -23.86
CA PRO A 27 12.95 11.79 -23.76
C PRO A 27 11.92 11.29 -24.78
N GLY A 28 10.69 11.06 -24.33
CA GLY A 28 9.58 10.75 -25.21
C GLY A 28 9.24 11.92 -26.11
N GLU A 29 8.88 11.63 -27.36
CA GLU A 29 8.56 12.62 -28.39
C GLU A 29 7.14 13.19 -28.27
N GLN A 30 6.30 12.55 -27.45
CA GLN A 30 4.91 12.92 -27.25
C GLN A 30 4.76 14.01 -26.19
N PRO A 31 3.77 14.91 -26.33
CA PRO A 31 3.46 15.88 -25.29
C PRO A 31 3.05 15.16 -23.99
N ALA A 32 3.54 15.68 -22.86
CA ALA A 32 3.24 15.10 -21.56
C ALA A 32 1.74 15.23 -21.23
N VAL A 33 1.12 14.12 -20.82
CA VAL A 33 -0.31 14.07 -20.43
C VAL A 33 -0.56 14.73 -19.08
N VAL A 34 0.45 14.74 -18.19
CA VAL A 34 0.37 15.31 -16.84
C VAL A 34 1.61 16.15 -16.55
N THR A 35 1.49 17.11 -15.63
CA THR A 35 2.61 17.97 -15.22
C THR A 35 3.61 17.22 -14.34
N ALA A 36 4.85 17.74 -14.29
CA ALA A 36 5.92 17.22 -13.45
C ALA A 36 5.55 17.17 -11.96
N ASP A 37 4.85 18.19 -11.47
CA ASP A 37 4.44 18.28 -10.07
C ASP A 37 3.40 17.20 -9.72
N VAL A 38 2.42 16.99 -10.61
CA VAL A 38 1.42 15.93 -10.46
C VAL A 38 2.10 14.56 -10.46
N TRP A 39 3.03 14.33 -11.40
CA TRP A 39 3.79 13.10 -11.47
C TRP A 39 4.58 12.84 -10.19
N THR A 40 5.38 13.82 -9.76
CA THR A 40 6.23 13.73 -8.57
C THR A 40 5.40 13.47 -7.31
N ARG A 41 4.28 14.19 -7.15
CA ARG A 41 3.35 13.98 -6.03
C ARG A 41 2.78 12.57 -6.01
N VAL A 42 2.35 12.05 -7.16
CA VAL A 42 1.83 10.68 -7.27
C VAL A 42 2.92 9.64 -6.99
N GLN A 43 4.15 9.85 -7.48
CA GLN A 43 5.27 8.94 -7.17
C GLN A 43 5.60 8.92 -5.68
N ALA A 44 5.60 10.08 -5.00
CA ALA A 44 5.80 10.16 -3.56
C ALA A 44 4.70 9.42 -2.78
N ILE A 45 3.42 9.58 -3.19
CA ILE A 45 2.29 8.81 -2.62
C ILE A 45 2.50 7.31 -2.83
N ARG A 46 2.87 6.88 -4.04
CA ARG A 46 3.12 5.47 -4.37
C ARG A 46 4.29 4.89 -3.58
N GLN A 47 5.38 5.64 -3.41
CA GLN A 47 6.53 5.20 -2.62
C GLN A 47 6.14 5.06 -1.14
N ARG A 48 5.49 6.07 -0.56
CA ARG A 48 4.92 5.96 0.80
C ARG A 48 3.99 4.76 0.93
N GLN A 49 3.23 4.46 -0.12
CA GLN A 49 2.33 3.31 -0.16
C GLN A 49 3.02 1.95 -0.36
N ARG A 50 4.26 1.92 -0.87
CA ARG A 50 5.06 0.70 -1.00
C ARG A 50 5.67 0.25 0.33
N PHE A 51 6.04 1.21 1.19
CA PHE A 51 6.78 0.93 2.42
C PHE A 51 5.91 0.59 3.63
N ILE A 52 4.59 0.81 3.60
CA ILE A 52 3.69 0.29 4.62
C ILE A 52 3.07 -0.99 4.06
N PRO A 53 3.33 -2.18 4.63
CA PRO A 53 2.61 -3.39 4.29
C PRO A 53 1.10 -3.17 4.51
N GLY A 54 0.33 -2.85 3.45
CA GLY A 54 -1.08 -2.45 3.58
C GLY A 54 -1.37 -0.93 3.57
N ALA A 55 -0.43 -0.10 3.12
CA ALA A 55 -0.47 1.38 3.15
C ALA A 55 -1.68 2.07 2.53
N ALA A 56 -2.16 1.56 1.41
CA ALA A 56 -3.52 1.79 1.02
C ALA A 56 -4.26 0.63 1.67
N PRO A 57 -5.01 0.84 2.77
CA PRO A 57 -6.01 -0.15 3.13
C PRO A 57 -6.79 -0.36 1.84
N ARG A 58 -6.60 -1.50 1.17
CA ARG A 58 -7.43 -1.95 0.05
C ARG A 58 -8.85 -1.54 0.43
N PRO A 59 -9.71 -0.97 -0.43
CA PRO A 59 -10.99 -0.40 -0.01
C PRO A 59 -11.78 -1.29 1.00
N ARG A 60 -11.68 -2.61 0.85
CA ARG A 60 -12.17 -3.63 1.79
C ARG A 60 -11.69 -3.55 3.26
N TYR A 61 -10.61 -2.85 3.55
CA TYR A 61 -10.01 -2.68 4.88
C TYR A 61 -10.47 -1.39 5.55
N ARG A 62 -10.85 -0.34 4.80
CA ARG A 62 -11.37 0.91 5.38
C ARG A 62 -12.65 0.72 6.19
N HIS A 63 -13.48 -0.23 5.78
CA HIS A 63 -14.72 -0.60 6.47
C HIS A 63 -14.62 -1.98 7.14
N SER A 64 -13.40 -2.48 7.36
CA SER A 64 -13.23 -3.78 7.99
C SER A 64 -13.50 -3.67 9.49
N PRO A 65 -14.21 -4.62 10.10
CA PRO A 65 -14.41 -4.68 11.54
C PRO A 65 -13.14 -5.14 12.30
N HIS A 66 -11.97 -5.03 11.67
CA HIS A 66 -10.68 -5.49 12.18
C HIS A 66 -9.65 -4.36 12.03
N PRO A 67 -9.54 -3.44 13.01
CA PRO A 67 -8.67 -2.26 12.92
C PRO A 67 -7.19 -2.60 12.80
N LEU A 68 -6.76 -3.78 13.28
CA LEU A 68 -5.34 -4.15 13.35
C LEU A 68 -4.83 -4.86 12.08
N VAL A 69 -5.65 -5.00 11.03
CA VAL A 69 -5.22 -5.61 9.77
C VAL A 69 -4.17 -4.75 9.07
N GLY A 70 -3.04 -5.36 8.70
CA GLY A 70 -1.90 -4.67 8.09
C GLY A 70 -0.82 -4.27 9.09
N VAL A 71 -1.13 -4.28 10.38
CA VAL A 71 -0.16 -4.02 11.46
C VAL A 71 0.31 -5.33 12.10
N LEU A 72 -0.61 -6.28 12.29
CA LEU A 72 -0.31 -7.54 12.96
C LEU A 72 0.52 -8.50 12.11
N HIS A 73 1.55 -9.06 12.73
CA HIS A 73 2.41 -10.10 12.17
C HIS A 73 2.36 -11.34 13.06
N CYS A 74 2.35 -12.50 12.41
CA CYS A 74 2.46 -13.80 13.04
C CYS A 74 3.92 -14.04 13.47
N SER A 75 4.15 -14.95 14.42
CA SER A 75 5.50 -15.42 14.78
C SER A 75 6.29 -15.96 13.59
N CYS A 76 5.62 -16.50 12.57
CA CYS A 76 6.25 -16.95 11.32
C CYS A 76 6.62 -15.81 10.34
N GLY A 77 6.45 -14.54 10.74
CA GLY A 77 6.73 -13.35 9.94
C GLY A 77 5.63 -12.98 8.93
N ALA A 78 4.63 -13.84 8.70
CA ALA A 78 3.53 -13.53 7.80
C ALA A 78 2.54 -12.52 8.42
N THR A 79 1.89 -11.71 7.59
CA THR A 79 0.84 -10.80 8.05
C THR A 79 -0.40 -11.56 8.54
N MET A 80 -1.06 -11.03 9.57
CA MET A 80 -2.35 -11.56 10.04
C MET A 80 -3.52 -10.89 9.31
N ARG A 81 -4.59 -11.65 9.10
CA ARG A 81 -5.83 -11.19 8.46
C ARG A 81 -7.01 -11.36 9.40
N GLY A 82 -7.98 -10.45 9.31
CA GLY A 82 -9.27 -10.58 9.97
C GLY A 82 -10.09 -11.71 9.37
N ARG A 83 -10.71 -12.54 10.22
CA ARG A 83 -11.68 -13.57 9.88
C ARG A 83 -12.95 -13.32 10.66
N ARG A 84 -14.07 -13.21 9.95
CA ARG A 84 -15.41 -13.13 10.51
C ARG A 84 -16.15 -14.43 10.29
N THR A 85 -16.79 -14.93 11.34
CA THR A 85 -17.67 -16.10 11.29
C THR A 85 -18.99 -15.74 11.97
N VAL A 86 -20.11 -16.02 11.32
CA VAL A 86 -21.46 -15.82 11.89
C VAL A 86 -22.06 -17.18 12.20
N TRP A 87 -22.53 -17.39 13.43
CA TRP A 87 -23.19 -18.63 13.84
C TRP A 87 -24.33 -18.36 14.82
N ARG A 88 -25.52 -18.93 14.57
CA ARG A 88 -26.76 -18.71 15.35
C ARG A 88 -26.97 -17.23 15.71
N HIS A 89 -26.91 -16.36 14.71
CA HIS A 89 -27.06 -14.90 14.86
C HIS A 89 -25.99 -14.21 15.72
N ARG A 90 -24.89 -14.88 16.08
CA ARG A 90 -23.76 -14.27 16.78
C ARG A 90 -22.57 -14.16 15.85
N GLU A 91 -22.02 -12.96 15.74
CA GLU A 91 -20.79 -12.70 15.01
C GLU A 91 -19.57 -12.97 15.91
N ARG A 92 -18.59 -13.71 15.39
CA ARG A 92 -17.28 -13.90 16.01
C ARG A 92 -16.19 -13.41 15.08
N ARG A 93 -15.27 -12.62 15.63
CA ARG A 93 -14.16 -12.00 14.92
C ARG A 93 -12.84 -12.57 15.44
N TRP A 94 -11.94 -12.88 14.51
CA TRP A 94 -10.65 -13.50 14.80
C TRP A 94 -9.54 -12.88 13.94
N TYR A 95 -8.30 -12.90 14.43
CA TYR A 95 -7.11 -12.68 13.62
C TYR A 95 -6.43 -14.02 13.33
N VAL A 96 -6.12 -14.27 12.06
CA VAL A 96 -5.54 -15.54 11.58
C VAL A 96 -4.29 -15.26 10.75
N CYS A 97 -3.26 -16.06 10.91
CA CYS A 97 -2.06 -15.98 10.08
C CYS A 97 -2.39 -16.20 8.59
N SER A 98 -1.86 -15.37 7.69
CA SER A 98 -2.09 -15.52 6.25
C SER A 98 -1.53 -16.82 5.68
N ASN A 99 -0.37 -17.28 6.15
CA ASN A 99 0.23 -18.54 5.72
C ASN A 99 -0.57 -19.76 6.17
N GLN A 100 -0.94 -19.84 7.45
CA GLN A 100 -1.86 -20.87 7.95
C GLN A 100 -3.14 -20.93 7.12
N ALA A 101 -3.74 -19.78 6.84
CA ALA A 101 -5.06 -19.72 6.24
C ALA A 101 -5.06 -19.80 4.69
N ARG A 102 -3.89 -19.98 4.07
CA ARG A 102 -3.74 -20.23 2.62
C ARG A 102 -3.04 -21.55 2.34
N TYR A 103 -2.02 -21.87 3.12
CA TYR A 103 -1.09 -22.98 2.89
C TYR A 103 -1.06 -23.97 4.05
N HIS A 104 -1.75 -23.70 5.16
CA HIS A 104 -1.74 -24.54 6.37
C HIS A 104 -0.34 -24.78 6.94
N SER A 105 0.64 -23.92 6.61
CA SER A 105 2.06 -24.09 6.95
C SER A 105 2.48 -23.45 8.28
N CYS A 106 1.53 -22.89 9.04
CA CYS A 106 1.80 -22.25 10.32
C CYS A 106 0.80 -22.75 11.36
N GLU A 107 1.32 -23.16 12.51
CA GLU A 107 0.55 -23.78 13.60
C GLU A 107 -0.02 -22.75 14.60
N GLN A 108 0.28 -21.46 14.42
CA GLN A 108 -0.19 -20.42 15.33
C GLN A 108 -1.72 -20.41 15.39
N LYS A 109 -2.27 -20.46 16.60
CA LYS A 109 -3.73 -20.49 16.80
C LYS A 109 -4.35 -19.14 16.41
N PRO A 110 -5.56 -19.15 15.81
CA PRO A 110 -6.36 -17.95 15.66
C PRO A 110 -6.59 -17.25 17.00
N VAL A 111 -6.41 -15.94 17.02
CA VAL A 111 -6.62 -15.10 18.22
C VAL A 111 -7.98 -14.42 18.12
N ARG A 112 -8.74 -14.31 19.22
CA ARG A 112 -10.00 -13.56 19.22
C ARG A 112 -9.71 -12.09 19.00
N ALA A 113 -10.47 -11.48 18.10
CA ALA A 113 -10.29 -10.07 17.76
C ALA A 113 -10.55 -9.17 18.96
N GLN A 114 -11.64 -9.43 19.70
CA GLN A 114 -12.01 -8.70 20.92
C GLN A 114 -10.85 -8.66 21.92
N GLU A 115 -10.34 -9.83 22.34
CA GLU A 115 -9.27 -9.95 23.33
C GLU A 115 -7.99 -9.22 22.90
N LEU A 116 -7.62 -9.33 21.62
CA LEU A 116 -6.41 -8.68 21.10
C LEU A 116 -6.58 -7.17 20.96
N GLU A 117 -7.75 -6.72 20.52
CA GLU A 117 -8.08 -5.30 20.36
C GLU A 117 -8.14 -4.60 21.72
N ASP A 118 -8.77 -5.22 22.72
CA ASP A 118 -8.88 -4.67 24.07
C ASP A 118 -7.50 -4.57 24.74
N ALA A 119 -6.66 -5.61 24.60
CA ALA A 119 -5.28 -5.58 25.11
C ALA A 119 -4.42 -4.51 24.43
N PHE A 120 -4.59 -4.33 23.11
CA PHE A 120 -3.88 -3.30 22.37
C PHE A 120 -4.35 -1.88 22.74
N ALA A 121 -5.65 -1.69 22.95
CA ALA A 121 -6.21 -0.42 23.43
C ALA A 121 -5.66 -0.04 24.80
N ALA A 122 -5.64 -0.99 25.74
CA ALA A 122 -5.06 -0.77 27.08
C ALA A 122 -3.56 -0.40 27.01
N TRP A 123 -2.81 -1.01 26.09
CA TRP A 123 -1.40 -0.67 25.88
C TRP A 123 -1.19 0.75 25.34
N LEU A 124 -2.09 1.26 24.50
CA LEU A 124 -2.00 2.63 23.97
C LEU A 124 -2.27 3.72 25.03
N GLU A 125 -2.96 3.37 26.11
CA GLU A 125 -3.28 4.28 27.22
C GLU A 125 -2.20 4.34 28.30
N THR A 126 -1.13 3.53 28.16
CA THR A 126 0.02 3.48 29.07
C THR A 126 1.15 4.38 28.58
#